data_AF-A0A7W9ZI62-F1
#
_entry.id   AF-A0A7W9ZI62-F1
#
_cell.length_a   1.000
_cell.length_b   1.000
_cell.length_c   1.000
_cell.angle_alpha   90.00
_cell.angle_beta   90.00
_cell.angle_gamma   90.00
#
_symmetry.space_group_name_H-M   'P 1'
#
loop_
_entity.id
_entity.type
_entity.pdbx_description
1 polymer ?
#
loop_
_entity_poly.entity_id
_entity_poly.type
_entity_poly.pdbx_seq_one_letter_code
_entity_poly.pdbx_strand_id
1 'polypeptide(L)'
;MKATFWAAYASRLHRLADRIEAARTPEDLRSALQANSDLWAALEADVRSGLVEDHVTPSLSGLLLTRARTVAEQTRSPAPGRDALILLNRQTALALAAETHPTGL
;
A
#
# COMPACT_ATOMS: atom_id res chain seq x y z
N MET A 1 13.46 13.85 4.41
CA MET A 1 13.58 12.61 3.59
C MET A 1 12.45 11.60 3.87
N LYS A 2 12.07 11.34 5.13
CA LYS A 2 10.97 10.41 5.50
C LYS A 2 9.57 10.87 5.04
N ALA A 3 9.22 12.15 5.24
CA ALA A 3 7.90 12.67 4.84
C ALA A 3 7.65 12.57 3.32
N THR A 4 8.68 12.80 2.50
CA THR A 4 8.57 12.65 1.03
C THR A 4 8.48 11.17 0.61
N PHE A 5 9.08 10.26 1.38
CA PHE A 5 9.05 8.83 1.12
C PHE A 5 7.63 8.25 1.33
N TRP A 6 7.03 8.50 2.50
CA TRP A 6 5.68 8.03 2.80
C TRP A 6 4.61 8.70 1.93
N ALA A 7 4.76 9.99 1.61
CA ALA A 7 3.87 10.71 0.68
C ALA A 7 3.84 10.07 -0.72
N ALA A 8 5.01 9.61 -1.20
CA ALA A 8 5.11 8.97 -2.50
C ALA A 8 4.37 7.63 -2.54
N TYR A 9 4.52 6.81 -1.49
CA TYR A 9 3.78 5.56 -1.36
C TYR A 9 2.28 5.78 -1.20
N ALA A 10 1.87 6.72 -0.35
CA ALA A 10 0.46 7.09 -0.19
C ALA A 10 -0.20 7.47 -1.52
N SER A 11 0.46 8.33 -2.30
CA SER A 11 -0.02 8.78 -3.61
C SER A 11 -0.12 7.64 -4.63
N ARG A 12 0.83 6.69 -4.60
CA ARG A 12 0.81 5.51 -5.49
C ARG A 12 -0.31 4.54 -5.11
N LEU A 13 -0.53 4.30 -3.81
CA LEU A 13 -1.60 3.45 -3.31
C LEU A 13 -2.99 4.01 -3.66
N HIS A 14 -3.21 5.33 -3.54
CA HIS A 14 -4.44 5.95 -4.00
C HIS A 14 -4.70 5.73 -5.49
N ARG A 15 -3.70 6.03 -6.33
CA ARG A 15 -3.82 5.82 -7.79
C ARG A 15 -4.09 4.38 -8.17
N LEU A 16 -3.52 3.41 -7.46
CA LEU A 16 -3.80 2.00 -7.70
C LEU A 16 -5.20 1.60 -7.25
N ALA A 17 -5.69 2.12 -6.11
CA ALA A 17 -7.08 1.92 -5.71
C ALA A 17 -8.04 2.41 -6.80
N ASP A 18 -7.81 3.61 -7.33
CA ASP A 18 -8.65 4.20 -8.39
C ASP A 18 -8.55 3.41 -9.71
N ARG A 19 -7.36 2.90 -10.06
CA ARG A 19 -7.18 2.01 -11.23
C ARG A 19 -7.90 0.68 -11.07
N ILE A 20 -7.82 0.07 -9.89
CA ILE A 20 -8.55 -1.18 -9.58
C ILE A 20 -10.06 -0.91 -9.63
N GLU A 21 -10.54 0.22 -9.12
CA GLU A 21 -11.96 0.61 -9.17
C GLU A 21 -12.45 0.94 -10.59
N ALA A 22 -11.60 1.57 -11.41
CA ALA A 22 -11.93 1.94 -12.78
C ALA A 22 -11.82 0.78 -13.78
N ALA A 23 -11.14 -0.31 -13.44
CA ALA A 23 -10.95 -1.46 -14.32
C ALA A 23 -12.29 -2.00 -14.85
N ARG A 24 -12.44 -2.02 -16.18
CA ARG A 24 -13.66 -2.49 -16.88
C ARG A 24 -13.48 -3.86 -17.51
N THR A 25 -12.24 -4.23 -17.84
CA THR A 25 -11.92 -5.53 -18.43
C THR A 25 -11.12 -6.41 -17.47
N PRO A 26 -11.14 -7.74 -17.65
CA PRO A 26 -10.27 -8.65 -16.90
C PRO A 26 -8.78 -8.34 -17.07
N GLU A 27 -8.37 -7.83 -18.23
CA GLU A 27 -6.98 -7.47 -18.50
C GLU A 27 -6.57 -6.20 -17.76
N ASP A 28 -7.41 -5.16 -17.75
CA ASP A 28 -7.19 -3.95 -16.96
C ASP A 28 -7.06 -4.28 -15.48
N LEU A 29 -7.95 -5.15 -14.98
CA LEU A 29 -7.94 -5.59 -13.60
C LEU A 29 -6.65 -6.38 -13.30
N ARG A 30 -6.25 -7.30 -14.16
CA ARG A 30 -5.00 -8.07 -14.00
C ARG A 30 -3.78 -7.15 -13.96
N SER A 31 -3.71 -6.17 -14.87
CA SER A 31 -2.62 -5.18 -14.92
C SER A 31 -2.59 -4.33 -13.64
N ALA A 32 -3.75 -3.85 -13.18
CA ALA A 32 -3.84 -3.07 -11.95
C ALA A 32 -3.46 -3.88 -10.70
N LEU A 33 -3.88 -5.16 -10.63
CA LEU A 33 -3.53 -6.07 -9.55
C LEU A 33 -2.04 -6.42 -9.53
N GLN A 34 -1.42 -6.60 -10.71
CA GLN A 34 0.03 -6.82 -10.81
C GLN A 34 0.78 -5.60 -10.28
N ALA A 35 0.45 -4.41 -10.77
CA ALA A 35 1.08 -3.16 -10.31
C ALA A 35 0.85 -2.92 -8.80
N ASN A 36 -0.29 -3.35 -8.27
CA ASN A 36 -0.56 -3.32 -6.84
C ASN A 36 0.35 -4.28 -6.06
N SER A 37 0.48 -5.52 -6.53
CA SER A 37 1.38 -6.51 -5.94
C SER A 37 2.83 -6.03 -5.92
N ASP A 38 3.30 -5.46 -7.03
CA ASP A 38 4.68 -4.97 -7.17
C ASP A 38 4.95 -3.81 -6.22
N LEU A 39 4.01 -2.87 -6.07
CA LEU A 39 4.15 -1.76 -5.14
C LEU A 39 4.22 -2.25 -3.69
N TRP A 40 3.38 -3.22 -3.31
CA TRP A 40 3.39 -3.78 -1.95
C TRP A 40 4.66 -4.57 -1.66
N ALA A 41 5.21 -5.30 -2.65
CA ALA A 41 6.50 -5.96 -2.53
C ALA A 41 7.66 -4.96 -2.35
N ALA A 42 7.66 -3.86 -3.10
CA ALA A 42 8.65 -2.79 -2.94
C ALA A 42 8.55 -2.13 -1.55
N LEU A 43 7.33 -1.84 -1.10
CA LEU A 43 7.08 -1.27 0.23
C LEU A 43 7.56 -2.21 1.35
N GLU A 44 7.28 -3.52 1.23
CA GLU A 44 7.76 -4.54 2.17
C GLU A 44 9.30 -4.58 2.23
N ALA A 45 9.96 -4.56 1.06
CA ALA A 45 11.41 -4.56 0.97
C ALA A 45 12.02 -3.30 1.62
N ASP A 46 11.45 -2.12 1.34
CA ASP A 46 11.90 -0.87 1.93
C ASP A 46 11.72 -0.86 3.45
N VAL A 47 10.58 -1.33 3.96
CA VAL A 47 10.33 -1.47 5.41
C VAL A 47 11.35 -2.42 6.05
N ARG A 48 11.61 -3.58 5.46
CA ARG A 48 12.58 -4.56 5.99
C ARG A 48 14.03 -4.09 5.95
N SER A 49 14.38 -3.27 4.96
CA SER A 49 15.73 -2.75 4.81
C SER A 49 16.11 -1.74 5.90
N GLY A 50 15.15 -1.28 6.70
CA GLY A 50 15.37 -0.22 7.68
C GLY A 50 15.64 1.15 7.05
N LEU A 51 15.37 1.31 5.74
CA LEU A 51 15.43 2.61 5.03
C LEU A 51 14.55 3.67 5.69
N VAL A 52 13.59 3.25 6.51
CA VAL A 52 12.86 4.12 7.43
C VAL A 52 13.12 3.69 8.87
N GLU A 53 13.99 4.42 9.57
CA GLU A 53 14.21 4.26 11.01
C GLU A 53 12.88 4.39 11.79
N ASP A 54 12.60 3.34 12.55
CA ASP A 54 11.42 3.01 13.37
C ASP A 54 11.27 3.91 14.62
N HIS A 55 11.42 5.23 14.46
CA HIS A 55 11.17 6.21 15.53
C HIS A 55 9.72 6.65 15.62
N VAL A 56 8.85 6.11 14.76
CA VAL A 56 7.44 6.41 14.75
C VAL A 56 6.70 5.12 15.02
N THR A 57 6.04 5.07 16.17
CA THR A 57 5.10 4.03 16.62
C THR A 57 5.38 2.62 16.07
N PRO A 58 5.93 1.67 16.87
CA PRO A 58 6.15 0.26 16.48
C PRO A 58 4.98 -0.47 15.79
N SER A 59 3.79 0.15 15.73
CA SER A 59 2.59 -0.29 15.04
C SER A 59 2.61 -0.14 13.51
N LEU A 60 3.31 0.84 12.91
CA LEU A 60 3.17 1.08 11.47
C LEU A 60 3.93 0.06 10.62
N SER A 61 5.21 -0.19 10.90
CA SER A 61 6.02 -1.18 10.19
C SER A 61 5.36 -2.56 10.24
N GLY A 62 4.86 -2.99 11.41
CA GLY A 62 4.11 -4.24 11.56
C GLY A 62 2.79 -4.27 10.78
N LEU A 63 2.05 -3.15 10.75
CA LEU A 63 0.83 -3.02 9.95
C LEU A 63 1.13 -3.16 8.45
N LEU A 64 2.18 -2.50 7.94
CA LEU A 64 2.56 -2.55 6.53
C LEU A 64 2.99 -3.96 6.10
N LEU A 65 3.78 -4.65 6.92
CA LEU A 65 4.17 -6.05 6.65
C LEU A 65 2.95 -6.99 6.63
N THR A 66 2.01 -6.80 7.56
CA THR A 66 0.77 -7.58 7.60
C THR A 66 -0.06 -7.35 6.34
N ARG A 67 -0.20 -6.08 5.92
CA ARG A 67 -0.95 -5.72 4.71
C ARG A 67 -0.27 -6.20 3.43
N ALA A 68 1.05 -6.14 3.34
CA ALA A 68 1.81 -6.68 2.20
C ALA A 68 1.53 -8.17 2.01
N ARG A 69 1.55 -8.93 3.12
CA ARG A 69 1.17 -10.35 3.12
C ARG A 69 -0.27 -10.55 2.65
N THR A 70 -1.23 -9.80 3.21
CA THR A 70 -2.63 -9.88 2.78
C THR A 70 -2.79 -9.63 1.28
N VAL A 71 -2.09 -8.62 0.74
CA VAL A 71 -2.14 -8.30 -0.69
C VAL A 71 -1.57 -9.46 -1.51
N ALA A 72 -0.42 -10.01 -1.13
CA ALA A 72 0.21 -11.13 -1.83
C ALA A 72 -0.66 -12.40 -1.82
N GLU A 73 -1.40 -12.65 -0.73
CA GLU A 73 -2.36 -13.76 -0.64
C GLU A 73 -3.59 -13.50 -1.53
N GLN A 74 -4.12 -12.28 -1.52
CA GLN A 74 -5.29 -11.89 -2.31
C GLN A 74 -5.01 -11.87 -3.81
N THR A 75 -3.84 -11.40 -4.27
CA THR A 75 -3.50 -11.39 -5.71
C THR A 75 -3.27 -12.77 -6.31
N ARG A 76 -3.00 -13.79 -5.50
CA ARG A 76 -2.92 -15.20 -5.93
C ARG A 76 -4.28 -15.90 -6.00
N SER A 77 -5.34 -15.26 -5.46
CA SER A 77 -6.69 -15.81 -5.49
C SER A 77 -7.27 -15.80 -6.91
N PRO A 78 -8.03 -16.83 -7.32
CA PRO A 78 -8.77 -16.81 -8.59
C PRO A 78 -9.89 -15.76 -8.62
N ALA A 79 -10.34 -15.29 -7.46
CA ALA A 79 -11.32 -14.21 -7.32
C ALA A 79 -10.82 -13.24 -6.24
N PRO A 80 -9.87 -12.34 -6.56
CA PRO A 80 -9.34 -11.39 -5.59
C PRO A 80 -10.48 -10.50 -5.08
N GLY A 81 -10.51 -10.26 -3.77
CA GLY A 81 -11.46 -9.33 -3.15
C GLY A 81 -11.17 -7.89 -3.59
N ARG A 82 -11.66 -7.50 -4.77
CA ARG A 82 -11.40 -6.20 -5.41
C ARG A 82 -11.66 -5.04 -4.45
N ASP A 83 -12.82 -5.03 -3.81
CA ASP A 83 -13.22 -3.96 -2.89
C ASP A 83 -12.36 -3.95 -1.61
N ALA A 84 -11.94 -5.13 -1.15
CA ALA A 84 -11.03 -5.26 -0.01
C ALA A 84 -9.64 -4.67 -0.34
N LEU A 85 -9.12 -4.90 -1.55
CA LEU A 85 -7.86 -4.33 -2.01
C LEU A 85 -7.94 -2.80 -2.18
N ILE A 86 -9.04 -2.29 -2.74
CA ILE A 86 -9.30 -0.84 -2.86
C ILE A 86 -9.30 -0.20 -1.46
N LEU A 87 -10.08 -0.77 -0.54
CA LEU A 87 -10.20 -0.25 0.82
C LEU A 87 -8.85 -0.28 1.55
N LEU A 88 -8.13 -1.39 1.47
CA LEU A 88 -6.82 -1.57 2.09
C LEU A 88 -5.81 -0.54 1.56
N ASN A 89 -5.80 -0.29 0.24
CA ASN A 89 -4.93 0.72 -0.36
C ASN A 89 -5.27 2.13 0.14
N ARG A 90 -6.56 2.50 0.17
CA ARG A 90 -7.02 3.81 0.66
C ARG A 90 -6.68 4.02 2.14
N GLN A 91 -6.95 3.04 2.99
CA GLN A 91 -6.62 3.10 4.42
C GLN A 91 -5.12 3.19 4.67
N THR A 92 -4.32 2.48 3.86
CA THR A 92 -2.85 2.57 3.96
C THR A 92 -2.35 3.92 3.51
N ALA A 93 -2.85 4.45 2.40
CA ALA A 93 -2.47 5.76 1.93
C ALA A 93 -2.74 6.85 2.98
N LEU A 94 -3.89 6.79 3.66
CA LEU A 94 -4.21 7.70 4.76
C LEU A 94 -3.25 7.56 5.95
N ALA A 95 -2.94 6.33 6.37
CA ALA A 95 -1.98 6.09 7.44
C ALA A 95 -0.59 6.64 7.10
N LEU A 96 -0.12 6.39 5.87
CA LEU A 96 1.17 6.90 5.39
C LEU A 96 1.17 8.43 5.24
N ALA A 97 0.05 9.05 4.86
CA ALA A 97 -0.06 10.51 4.78
C ALA A 97 0.01 11.17 6.18
N ALA A 98 -0.58 10.55 7.21
CA ALA A 98 -0.48 11.05 8.58
C ALA A 98 0.98 11.12 9.08
N GLU A 99 1.82 10.18 8.65
CA GLU A 99 3.26 10.17 8.96
C GLU A 99 4.05 11.31 8.32
N THR A 100 3.51 11.92 7.26
CA THR A 100 4.16 13.05 6.57
C THR A 100 3.91 14.38 7.25
N HIS A 101 2.85 14.44 8.06
CA HIS A 101 2.47 15.58 8.87
C HIS A 101 2.13 15.10 10.29
N PRO A 102 3.14 14.72 11.11
CA PRO A 102 2.88 14.49 12.52
C PRO A 102 2.36 15.82 13.07
N THR A 103 1.07 15.89 13.35
CA THR A 103 0.48 17.02 14.06
C THR A 103 1.24 17.13 15.38
N GLY A 104 2.13 18.13 15.45
CA GLY A 104 2.83 18.50 16.66
C GLY A 104 1.80 18.92 17.70
N LEU A 105 1.61 18.07 18.69
CA LEU A 105 1.10 18.41 20.01
C LEU A 105 2.23 18.20 21.00
#